data_AF-A0A7C6IZK0-F1
#
_entry.id   AF-A0A7C6IZK0-F1
#
_cell.length_a   1.000
_cell.length_b   1.000
_cell.length_c   1.000
_cell.angle_alpha   90.00
_cell.angle_beta   90.00
_cell.angle_gamma   90.00
#
_symmetry.space_group_name_H-M   'P 1'
#
loop_
_entity.id
_entity.type
_entity.pdbx_description
1 polymer ?
#
loop_
_entity_poly.entity_id
_entity_poly.type
_entity_poly.pdbx_seq_one_letter_code
_entity_poly.pdbx_strand_id
1 'polypeptide(L)'
;MMDTTSNIENQVSDAEFWYSLQAEMLNSKHNLKVENMASLVEQSFMFSLFFRNFSDSDLLGYQQVLQLKNYGYAVLIDISEAQASKTSKSKTDNLALYKLLKNNLKDINNAIGPLIGNRICILFTQDFMEDKDSRIISKSLIKLFNDNNLTATIGIGSITSLQAIYSSFLEAIRALSFCNSNEHMHVNDARCLRKDLNYDYEDTEKHLLDAIRQRKVEAFDYFGILMNWIAPFNDLAKRNYIVEILILAAHAMRIEYPESMKKFNPLGKAKELMECQGSELHEWAFRQFTYITGIVRPRNSIDLSNKIVRLTKEYLEAHYTEDISLEDVAAQVNVSPQYFSKLIKKNTGFNFIDWLSMMRVRRAKELFNTTNLSIKEVCFMIGYKDPNYFSRIFKKRVGITPSEYIKTGSFRKKKNK
;
A
#
# COMPACT_ATOMS: atom_id res chain seq x y z
N MET A 1 -18.80 -20.04 -47.50
CA MET A 1 -17.95 -21.17 -47.10
C MET A 1 -16.80 -20.60 -46.29
N MET A 2 -16.96 -20.56 -44.97
CA MET A 2 -15.91 -20.20 -44.02
C MET A 2 -16.10 -21.06 -42.77
N ASP A 3 -15.04 -21.80 -42.49
CA ASP A 3 -14.58 -22.53 -41.30
C ASP A 3 -15.51 -22.70 -40.09
N THR A 4 -15.80 -23.97 -39.79
CA THR A 4 -16.33 -24.45 -38.49
C THR A 4 -15.52 -25.64 -37.97
N THR A 5 -14.19 -25.61 -38.05
CA THR A 5 -13.32 -26.74 -37.64
C THR A 5 -12.26 -26.41 -36.59
N SER A 6 -12.31 -25.26 -35.90
CA SER A 6 -11.27 -24.90 -34.91
C SER A 6 -11.67 -25.07 -33.43
N ASN A 7 -12.78 -25.75 -33.10
CA ASN A 7 -13.27 -25.83 -31.72
C ASN A 7 -13.28 -27.23 -31.10
N ILE A 8 -12.72 -28.25 -31.78
CA ILE A 8 -12.70 -29.63 -31.28
C ILE A 8 -11.33 -30.03 -30.71
N GLU A 9 -10.23 -29.39 -31.15
CA GLU A 9 -8.87 -29.77 -30.68
C GLU A 9 -8.54 -29.29 -29.26
N ASN A 10 -9.18 -28.23 -28.73
CA ASN A 10 -8.91 -27.73 -27.38
C ASN A 10 -9.67 -28.46 -26.26
N GLN A 11 -10.72 -29.25 -26.55
CA GLN A 11 -11.42 -30.05 -25.53
C GLN A 11 -10.79 -31.43 -25.29
N VAL A 12 -10.06 -31.95 -26.28
CA VAL A 12 -9.39 -33.27 -26.19
C VAL A 12 -8.14 -33.20 -25.28
N SER A 13 -7.43 -32.07 -25.28
CA SER A 13 -6.24 -31.82 -24.45
C SER A 13 -6.52 -31.80 -22.94
N ASP A 14 -7.64 -31.22 -22.51
CA ASP A 14 -7.99 -31.16 -21.09
C ASP A 14 -8.44 -32.53 -20.58
N ALA A 15 -9.22 -33.27 -21.39
CA ALA A 15 -9.65 -34.61 -21.03
C ALA A 15 -8.45 -35.57 -20.90
N GLU A 16 -7.50 -35.53 -21.82
CA GLU A 16 -6.28 -36.34 -21.74
C GLU A 16 -5.42 -36.00 -20.51
N PHE A 17 -5.32 -34.72 -20.12
CA PHE A 17 -4.65 -34.32 -18.89
C PHE A 17 -5.36 -34.85 -17.63
N TRP A 18 -6.69 -34.74 -17.57
CA TRP A 18 -7.44 -35.28 -16.43
C TRP A 18 -7.42 -36.80 -16.37
N TYR A 19 -7.45 -37.49 -17.52
CA TYR A 19 -7.31 -38.95 -17.59
C TYR A 19 -5.88 -39.40 -17.27
N SER A 20 -4.84 -38.66 -17.67
CA SER A 20 -3.45 -38.98 -17.31
C SER A 20 -3.20 -38.75 -15.84
N LEU A 21 -3.73 -37.66 -15.26
CA LEU A 21 -3.67 -37.39 -13.83
C LEU A 21 -4.47 -38.43 -13.04
N GLN A 22 -5.65 -38.83 -13.51
CA GLN A 22 -6.45 -39.89 -12.88
C GLN A 22 -5.74 -41.24 -12.97
N ALA A 23 -5.07 -41.55 -14.09
CA ALA A 23 -4.26 -42.75 -14.26
C ALA A 23 -2.99 -42.74 -13.40
N GLU A 24 -2.31 -41.60 -13.23
CA GLU A 24 -1.20 -41.43 -12.28
C GLU A 24 -1.68 -41.55 -10.81
N MET A 25 -2.84 -40.99 -10.49
CA MET A 25 -3.49 -41.15 -9.19
C MET A 25 -3.92 -42.60 -8.93
N LEU A 26 -4.35 -43.33 -9.96
CA LEU A 26 -4.68 -44.75 -9.89
C LEU A 26 -3.42 -45.62 -9.79
N ASN A 27 -2.34 -45.30 -10.50
CA ASN A 27 -1.06 -46.02 -10.43
C ASN A 27 -0.29 -45.76 -9.13
N SER A 28 -0.50 -44.62 -8.48
CA SER A 28 0.05 -44.32 -7.15
C SER A 28 -0.74 -44.96 -5.99
N LYS A 29 -1.87 -45.63 -6.26
CA LYS A 29 -2.68 -46.34 -5.25
C LYS A 29 -1.95 -47.45 -4.50
N HIS A 30 -0.78 -47.89 -4.95
CA HIS A 30 -0.03 -48.90 -4.21
C HIS A 30 0.73 -48.38 -2.97
N ASN A 31 0.75 -47.05 -2.67
CA ASN A 31 1.46 -46.55 -1.49
C ASN A 31 0.94 -45.24 -0.83
N LEU A 32 -0.28 -44.79 -1.13
CA LEU A 32 -0.86 -43.63 -0.44
C LEU A 32 -1.51 -44.05 0.89
N LYS A 33 -0.76 -43.94 1.99
CA LYS A 33 -1.33 -44.01 3.35
C LYS A 33 -2.39 -42.91 3.52
N VAL A 34 -3.45 -43.17 4.29
CA VAL A 34 -4.58 -42.25 4.54
C VAL A 34 -4.12 -40.83 4.94
N GLU A 35 -3.01 -40.72 5.67
CA GLU A 35 -2.37 -39.45 6.05
C GLU A 35 -1.91 -38.61 4.85
N ASN A 36 -1.46 -39.25 3.76
CA ASN A 36 -1.05 -38.55 2.53
C ASN A 36 -2.26 -37.95 1.81
N MET A 37 -3.44 -38.59 1.91
CA MET A 37 -4.68 -38.07 1.33
C MET A 37 -5.17 -36.83 2.07
N ALA A 38 -5.09 -36.80 3.41
CA ALA A 38 -5.44 -35.61 4.20
C ALA A 38 -4.55 -34.41 3.83
N SER A 39 -3.23 -34.63 3.70
CA SER A 39 -2.29 -33.60 3.26
C SER A 39 -2.62 -33.06 1.86
N LEU A 40 -2.94 -33.94 0.91
CA LEU A 40 -3.34 -33.56 -0.45
C LEU A 40 -4.61 -32.70 -0.46
N VAL A 41 -5.62 -33.05 0.35
CA VAL A 41 -6.88 -32.28 0.43
C VAL A 41 -6.63 -30.90 1.05
N GLU A 42 -5.87 -30.82 2.15
CA GLU A 42 -5.51 -29.53 2.77
C GLU A 42 -4.72 -28.64 1.80
N GLN A 43 -3.72 -29.19 1.13
CA GLN A 43 -2.91 -28.44 0.17
C GLN A 43 -3.75 -27.97 -1.02
N SER A 44 -4.66 -28.81 -1.51
CA SER A 44 -5.57 -28.45 -2.62
C SER A 44 -6.55 -27.35 -2.21
N PHE A 45 -7.10 -27.43 -1.00
CA PHE A 45 -7.94 -26.39 -0.43
C PHE A 45 -7.18 -25.06 -0.31
N MET A 46 -6.02 -25.06 0.33
CA MET A 46 -5.21 -23.87 0.53
C MET A 46 -4.70 -23.28 -0.78
N PHE A 47 -4.31 -24.11 -1.75
CA PHE A 47 -3.95 -23.65 -3.09
C PHE A 47 -5.15 -22.98 -3.78
N SER A 48 -6.33 -23.60 -3.72
CA SER A 48 -7.55 -23.03 -4.29
C SER A 48 -7.92 -21.70 -3.61
N LEU A 49 -7.66 -21.56 -2.30
CA LEU A 49 -7.81 -20.30 -1.55
C LEU A 49 -6.93 -19.17 -2.08
N PHE A 50 -5.73 -19.48 -2.54
CA PHE A 50 -4.79 -18.46 -3.03
C PHE A 50 -5.08 -18.03 -4.46
N PHE A 51 -5.60 -18.92 -5.31
CA PHE A 51 -5.63 -18.74 -6.75
C PHE A 51 -7.03 -18.80 -7.39
N ARG A 52 -8.09 -19.13 -6.65
CA ARG A 52 -9.47 -19.24 -7.20
C ARG A 52 -10.51 -18.55 -6.30
N ASN A 53 -11.48 -17.88 -6.94
CA ASN A 53 -12.76 -17.60 -6.27
C ASN A 53 -13.50 -18.93 -6.12
N PHE A 54 -13.72 -19.38 -4.89
CA PHE A 54 -14.59 -20.52 -4.63
C PHE A 54 -16.05 -20.15 -4.88
N SER A 55 -16.84 -21.13 -5.31
CA SER A 55 -18.28 -21.07 -5.06
C SER A 55 -18.55 -21.36 -3.57
N ASP A 56 -19.66 -20.84 -3.03
CA ASP A 56 -20.06 -21.15 -1.65
C ASP A 56 -20.21 -22.67 -1.42
N SER A 57 -20.62 -23.42 -2.45
CA SER A 57 -20.71 -24.88 -2.41
C SER A 57 -19.37 -25.58 -2.26
N ASP A 58 -18.32 -25.11 -2.94
CA ASP A 58 -16.98 -25.71 -2.83
C ASP A 58 -16.42 -25.50 -1.42
N LEU A 59 -16.59 -24.29 -0.89
CA LEU A 59 -16.13 -23.93 0.45
C LEU A 59 -16.80 -24.79 1.53
N LEU A 60 -18.12 -24.99 1.42
CA LEU A 60 -18.87 -25.87 2.34
C LEU A 60 -18.36 -27.32 2.27
N GLY A 61 -18.05 -27.82 1.07
CA GLY A 61 -17.46 -29.15 0.89
C GLY A 61 -16.13 -29.29 1.62
N TYR A 62 -15.23 -28.32 1.46
CA TYR A 62 -13.96 -28.31 2.18
C TYR A 62 -14.13 -28.16 3.70
N GLN A 63 -15.07 -27.31 4.15
CA GLN A 63 -15.37 -27.17 5.57
C GLN A 63 -15.80 -28.48 6.21
N GLN A 64 -16.63 -29.27 5.53
CA GLN A 64 -17.08 -30.57 6.03
C GLN A 64 -15.93 -31.59 6.08
N VAL A 65 -15.16 -31.71 4.99
CA VAL A 65 -14.07 -32.70 4.88
C VAL A 65 -12.93 -32.40 5.84
N LEU A 66 -12.54 -31.13 5.96
CA LEU A 66 -11.43 -30.69 6.81
C LEU A 66 -11.89 -30.27 8.22
N GLN A 67 -13.18 -30.36 8.52
CA GLN A 67 -13.79 -29.93 9.78
C GLN A 67 -13.43 -28.48 10.15
N LEU A 68 -13.32 -27.61 9.15
CA LEU A 68 -12.99 -26.20 9.35
C LEU A 68 -14.18 -25.47 9.96
N LYS A 69 -13.86 -24.48 10.79
CA LYS A 69 -14.86 -23.63 11.44
C LYS A 69 -15.21 -22.40 10.60
N ASN A 70 -16.19 -21.63 11.08
CA ASN A 70 -16.76 -20.52 10.32
C ASN A 70 -15.87 -19.27 10.27
N TYR A 71 -14.99 -19.10 11.26
CA TYR A 71 -14.06 -17.98 11.32
C TYR A 71 -12.63 -18.48 11.32
N GLY A 72 -11.70 -17.65 10.86
CA GLY A 72 -10.29 -18.00 10.85
C GLY A 72 -9.39 -16.84 10.46
N TYR A 73 -8.10 -17.10 10.49
CA TYR A 73 -7.05 -16.18 10.08
C TYR A 73 -5.90 -16.93 9.41
N ALA A 74 -5.26 -16.25 8.46
CA ALA A 74 -4.11 -16.79 7.76
C ALA A 74 -2.81 -16.40 8.46
N VAL A 75 -1.90 -17.36 8.55
CA VAL A 75 -0.52 -17.18 8.98
C VAL A 75 0.37 -17.54 7.81
N LEU A 76 1.23 -16.63 7.38
CA LEU A 76 2.22 -16.86 6.34
C LEU A 76 3.60 -16.93 6.98
N ILE A 77 4.33 -18.00 6.71
CA ILE A 77 5.65 -18.28 7.29
C ILE A 77 6.66 -18.30 6.15
N ASP A 78 7.70 -17.47 6.24
CA ASP A 78 8.89 -17.49 5.39
C ASP A 78 10.01 -18.23 6.12
N ILE A 79 10.46 -19.35 5.55
CA ILE A 79 11.39 -20.29 6.17
C ILE A 79 12.78 -20.09 5.57
N SER A 80 13.79 -20.02 6.44
CA SER A 80 15.19 -19.97 6.06
C SER A 80 16.01 -20.94 6.90
N GLU A 81 17.17 -21.37 6.39
CA GLU A 81 18.12 -22.15 7.18
C GLU A 81 18.81 -21.23 8.20
N ALA A 82 18.96 -21.71 9.44
CA ALA A 82 19.76 -21.01 10.43
C ALA A 82 21.20 -20.89 9.93
N GLN A 83 21.83 -19.71 10.09
CA GLN A 83 23.16 -19.38 9.52
C GLN A 83 24.33 -20.26 9.99
N ALA A 84 24.09 -21.32 10.79
CA ALA A 84 25.09 -22.18 11.39
C ALA A 84 25.43 -23.48 10.64
N SER A 85 24.77 -23.85 9.53
CA SER A 85 25.12 -25.07 8.78
C SER A 85 25.43 -24.82 7.30
N LYS A 86 26.70 -24.50 7.00
CA LYS A 86 27.24 -24.44 5.62
C LYS A 86 27.49 -25.82 4.99
N THR A 87 26.74 -26.85 5.38
CA THR A 87 26.90 -28.20 4.84
C THR A 87 25.56 -28.79 4.45
N SER A 88 25.41 -28.96 3.13
CA SER A 88 24.30 -29.59 2.39
C SER A 88 22.99 -28.79 2.36
N LYS A 89 22.56 -28.46 1.13
CA LYS A 89 21.17 -28.14 0.79
C LYS A 89 20.29 -29.31 1.25
N SER A 90 19.79 -29.27 2.47
CA SER A 90 18.67 -30.11 2.85
C SER A 90 17.44 -29.44 2.26
N LYS A 91 16.98 -29.91 1.08
CA LYS A 91 15.61 -29.66 0.64
C LYS A 91 14.73 -30.05 1.84
N THR A 92 14.13 -29.07 2.51
CA THR A 92 13.19 -29.34 3.59
C THR A 92 12.16 -30.30 3.03
N ASP A 93 12.13 -31.53 3.52
CA ASP A 93 11.18 -32.51 3.06
C ASP A 93 9.78 -31.97 3.39
N ASN A 94 9.04 -31.58 2.35
CA ASN A 94 7.73 -30.95 2.47
C ASN A 94 6.78 -31.82 3.30
N LEU A 95 6.90 -33.15 3.18
CA LEU A 95 6.11 -34.09 3.97
C LEU A 95 6.56 -34.13 5.44
N ALA A 96 7.87 -34.06 5.71
CA ALA A 96 8.39 -34.00 7.07
C ALA A 96 7.99 -32.71 7.78
N LEU A 97 8.06 -31.57 7.09
CA LEU A 97 7.62 -30.28 7.62
C LEU A 97 6.11 -30.25 7.87
N TYR A 98 5.30 -30.75 6.93
CA TYR A 98 3.87 -30.90 7.11
C TYR A 98 3.55 -31.74 8.36
N LYS A 99 4.22 -32.90 8.52
CA LYS A 99 4.05 -33.77 9.69
C LYS A 99 4.46 -33.09 10.99
N LEU A 100 5.59 -32.37 11.00
CA LEU A 100 6.06 -31.61 12.15
C LEU A 100 5.00 -30.60 12.59
N LEU A 101 4.48 -29.79 11.66
CA LEU A 101 3.46 -28.79 11.93
C LEU A 101 2.15 -29.44 12.38
N LYS A 102 1.67 -30.46 11.66
CA LYS A 102 0.38 -31.11 11.99
C LYS A 102 0.40 -31.77 13.36
N ASN A 103 1.52 -32.39 13.76
CA ASN A 103 1.68 -32.99 15.09
C ASN A 103 1.67 -31.95 16.22
N ASN A 104 2.29 -30.78 16.00
CA ASN A 104 2.37 -29.71 17.00
C ASN A 104 1.10 -28.85 17.06
N LEU A 105 0.26 -28.88 16.02
CA LEU A 105 -0.98 -28.09 15.93
C LEU A 105 -2.25 -28.94 16.03
N LYS A 106 -2.14 -30.21 16.44
CA LYS A 106 -3.27 -31.17 16.46
C LYS A 106 -4.48 -30.73 17.29
N ASP A 107 -4.26 -29.90 18.31
CA ASP A 107 -5.30 -29.44 19.25
C ASP A 107 -6.01 -28.16 18.77
N ILE A 108 -5.61 -27.63 17.60
CA ILE A 108 -6.15 -26.40 17.03
C ILE A 108 -6.65 -26.71 15.62
N ASN A 109 -7.89 -26.35 15.27
CA ASN A 109 -8.40 -26.58 13.91
C ASN A 109 -7.58 -25.77 12.89
N ASN A 110 -6.90 -26.47 12.00
CA ASN A 110 -5.99 -25.86 11.02
C ASN A 110 -6.02 -26.59 9.68
N ALA A 111 -5.68 -25.87 8.63
CA ALA A 111 -5.32 -26.41 7.32
C ALA A 111 -3.94 -25.89 6.91
N ILE A 112 -3.05 -26.79 6.51
CA ILE A 112 -1.68 -26.45 6.14
C ILE A 112 -1.56 -26.46 4.61
N GLY A 113 -1.15 -25.33 4.06
CA GLY A 113 -0.93 -25.17 2.63
C GLY A 113 0.37 -25.80 2.14
N PRO A 114 0.57 -25.86 0.81
CA PRO A 114 1.80 -26.37 0.24
C PRO A 114 2.98 -25.43 0.52
N LEU A 115 4.18 -25.99 0.62
CA LEU A 115 5.42 -25.23 0.59
C LEU A 115 5.66 -24.68 -0.83
N ILE A 116 5.51 -23.37 -1.02
CA ILE A 116 5.75 -22.68 -2.29
C ILE A 116 7.03 -21.84 -2.14
N GLY A 117 8.11 -22.28 -2.79
CA GLY A 117 9.43 -21.73 -2.54
C GLY A 117 9.85 -22.01 -1.10
N ASN A 118 10.04 -20.95 -0.32
CA ASN A 118 10.38 -21.03 1.10
C ASN A 118 9.19 -20.70 2.02
N ARG A 119 7.99 -20.58 1.45
CA ARG A 119 6.82 -20.10 2.18
C ARG A 119 5.78 -21.17 2.37
N ILE A 120 5.22 -21.24 3.57
CA ILE A 120 4.06 -22.05 3.88
C ILE A 120 3.01 -21.17 4.52
N CYS A 121 1.75 -21.40 4.16
CA CYS A 121 0.64 -20.71 4.78
C CYS A 121 -0.18 -21.71 5.59
N ILE A 122 -0.53 -21.33 6.81
CA ILE A 122 -1.37 -22.10 7.70
C ILE A 122 -2.64 -21.29 7.94
N LEU A 123 -3.78 -21.90 7.67
CA LEU A 123 -5.07 -21.37 8.07
C LEU A 123 -5.42 -21.93 9.45
N PHE A 124 -5.72 -21.05 10.39
CA PHE A 124 -6.32 -21.42 11.67
C PHE A 124 -7.79 -21.09 11.64
N THR A 125 -8.66 -22.01 12.08
CA THR A 125 -10.11 -21.80 12.12
C THR A 125 -10.67 -22.09 13.51
N GLN A 126 -11.70 -21.36 13.90
CA GLN A 126 -12.46 -21.60 15.14
C GLN A 126 -13.86 -20.98 15.07
N ASP A 127 -14.69 -21.32 16.05
CA ASP A 127 -16.01 -20.72 16.23
C ASP A 127 -15.93 -19.37 16.97
N PHE A 128 -14.96 -19.21 17.89
CA PHE A 128 -14.72 -17.97 18.66
C PHE A 128 -13.24 -17.78 18.96
N MET A 129 -12.68 -16.58 18.75
CA MET A 129 -11.33 -16.22 19.21
C MET A 129 -11.07 -14.72 19.28
N GLU A 130 -10.05 -14.37 20.06
CA GLU A 130 -9.47 -13.03 20.11
C GLU A 130 -8.15 -12.96 19.32
N ASP A 131 -7.85 -11.80 18.73
CA ASP A 131 -6.59 -11.53 18.02
C ASP A 131 -5.32 -11.83 18.84
N LYS A 132 -5.41 -11.87 20.19
CA LYS A 132 -4.26 -12.16 21.08
C LYS A 132 -3.74 -13.57 20.89
N ASP A 133 -4.61 -14.53 20.61
CA ASP A 133 -4.25 -15.94 20.49
C ASP A 133 -3.37 -16.18 19.27
N SER A 134 -3.63 -15.46 18.17
CA SER A 134 -2.82 -15.53 16.95
C SER A 134 -1.35 -15.17 17.18
N ARG A 135 -1.08 -14.18 18.06
CA ARG A 135 0.29 -13.75 18.42
C ARG A 135 0.99 -14.76 19.31
N ILE A 136 0.25 -15.46 20.16
CA ILE A 136 0.80 -16.52 21.02
C ILE A 136 1.19 -17.71 20.15
N ILE A 137 0.30 -18.13 19.25
CA ILE A 137 0.53 -19.24 18.32
C ILE A 137 1.74 -18.95 17.43
N SER A 138 1.87 -17.74 16.87
CA SER A 138 3.04 -17.39 16.06
C SER A 138 4.37 -17.44 16.83
N LYS A 139 4.37 -17.08 18.12
CA LYS A 139 5.58 -17.21 18.97
C LYS A 139 5.95 -18.67 19.19
N SER A 140 4.95 -19.52 19.44
CA SER A 140 5.15 -20.97 19.55
C SER A 140 5.67 -21.57 18.25
N LEU A 141 5.19 -21.11 17.09
CA LEU A 141 5.70 -21.52 15.79
C LEU A 141 7.16 -21.09 15.58
N ILE A 142 7.51 -19.83 15.87
CA ILE A 142 8.91 -19.38 15.81
C ILE A 142 9.81 -20.28 16.65
N LYS A 143 9.39 -20.60 17.89
CA LYS A 143 10.13 -21.51 18.77
C LYS A 143 10.28 -22.90 18.15
N LEU A 144 9.19 -23.47 17.63
CA LEU A 144 9.19 -24.78 16.96
C LEU A 144 10.18 -24.84 15.80
N PHE A 145 10.22 -23.82 14.94
CA PHE A 145 11.16 -23.78 13.82
C PHE A 145 12.61 -23.69 14.33
N ASN A 146 12.88 -22.83 15.31
CA ASN A 146 14.22 -22.69 15.90
C ASN A 146 14.71 -23.99 16.55
N ASP A 147 13.84 -24.70 17.27
CA ASP A 147 14.15 -26.01 17.88
C ASP A 147 14.49 -27.08 16.81
N ASN A 148 14.14 -26.84 15.55
CA ASN A 148 14.43 -27.71 14.40
C ASN A 148 15.50 -27.11 13.46
N ASN A 149 16.35 -26.19 13.94
CA ASN A 149 17.43 -25.53 13.18
C ASN A 149 16.95 -24.74 11.94
N LEU A 150 15.70 -24.25 11.97
CA LEU A 150 15.13 -23.41 10.93
C LEU A 150 14.80 -22.03 11.52
N THR A 151 14.92 -21.00 10.70
CA THR A 151 14.43 -19.65 11.04
C THR A 151 13.11 -19.40 10.36
N ALA A 152 12.14 -18.88 11.12
CA ALA A 152 10.79 -18.60 10.62
C ALA A 152 10.45 -17.12 10.83
N THR A 153 10.11 -16.44 9.74
CA THR A 153 9.56 -15.10 9.77
C THR A 153 8.06 -15.16 9.46
N ILE A 154 7.22 -14.56 10.30
CA ILE A 154 5.77 -14.82 10.28
C ILE A 154 4.95 -13.55 10.11
N GLY A 155 4.11 -13.51 9.07
CA GLY A 155 3.04 -12.52 8.93
C GLY A 155 1.68 -13.11 9.32
N ILE A 156 0.85 -12.33 10.02
CA ILE A 156 -0.44 -12.78 10.56
C ILE A 156 -1.54 -11.81 10.11
N GLY A 157 -2.59 -12.34 9.49
CA GLY A 157 -3.79 -11.59 9.11
C GLY A 157 -4.80 -11.48 10.25
N SER A 158 -5.84 -10.66 10.07
CA SER A 158 -6.95 -10.55 11.02
C SER A 158 -7.90 -11.75 10.94
N ILE A 159 -8.65 -11.95 12.02
CA ILE A 159 -9.75 -12.92 12.05
C ILE A 159 -10.88 -12.42 11.15
N THR A 160 -11.35 -13.28 10.25
CA THR A 160 -12.43 -13.02 9.30
C THR A 160 -13.34 -14.23 9.18
N SER A 161 -14.49 -14.09 8.52
CA SER A 161 -15.27 -15.28 8.14
C SER A 161 -14.50 -16.08 7.08
N LEU A 162 -14.75 -17.39 7.02
CA LEU A 162 -14.06 -18.25 6.07
C LEU A 162 -14.32 -17.85 4.61
N GLN A 163 -15.47 -17.25 4.30
CA GLN A 163 -15.77 -16.69 2.97
C GLN A 163 -14.84 -15.51 2.61
N ALA A 164 -14.41 -14.73 3.60
CA ALA A 164 -13.56 -13.56 3.42
C ALA A 164 -12.07 -13.83 3.70
N ILE A 165 -11.69 -15.10 3.93
CA ILE A 165 -10.37 -15.47 4.44
C ILE A 165 -9.19 -15.07 3.54
N TYR A 166 -9.43 -14.92 2.23
CA TYR A 166 -8.44 -14.39 1.30
C TYR A 166 -7.92 -13.00 1.72
N SER A 167 -8.78 -12.17 2.31
CA SER A 167 -8.36 -10.87 2.84
C SER A 167 -7.38 -11.00 4.00
N SER A 168 -7.57 -11.97 4.90
CA SER A 168 -6.63 -12.30 5.98
C SER A 168 -5.29 -12.80 5.41
N PHE A 169 -5.32 -13.57 4.32
CA PHE A 169 -4.09 -13.98 3.63
C PHE A 169 -3.31 -12.81 3.04
N LEU A 170 -3.99 -11.87 2.36
CA LEU A 170 -3.36 -10.63 1.88
C LEU A 170 -2.82 -9.76 3.02
N GLU A 171 -3.49 -9.78 4.18
CA GLU A 171 -2.99 -9.13 5.39
C GLU A 171 -1.74 -9.79 5.95
N ALA A 172 -1.67 -11.11 5.97
CA ALA A 172 -0.49 -11.86 6.39
C ALA A 172 0.72 -11.55 5.49
N ILE A 173 0.54 -11.51 4.17
CA ILE A 173 1.60 -11.08 3.22
C ILE A 173 2.08 -9.67 3.56
N ARG A 174 1.15 -8.74 3.81
CA ARG A 174 1.49 -7.36 4.17
C ARG A 174 2.17 -7.27 5.52
N ALA A 175 1.78 -8.04 6.52
CA ALA A 175 2.44 -8.02 7.82
C ALA A 175 3.88 -8.56 7.70
N LEU A 176 4.07 -9.60 6.90
CA LEU A 176 5.38 -10.21 6.63
C LEU A 176 6.37 -9.21 6.02
N SER A 177 5.92 -8.22 5.24
CA SER A 177 6.80 -7.22 4.65
C SER A 177 7.47 -6.30 5.67
N PHE A 178 7.02 -6.27 6.92
CA PHE A 178 7.63 -5.48 8.00
C PHE A 178 8.58 -6.30 8.89
N CYS A 179 8.63 -7.62 8.74
CA CYS A 179 9.40 -8.48 9.63
C CYS A 179 10.83 -8.68 9.15
N ASN A 180 11.79 -8.69 10.07
CA ASN A 180 13.12 -9.23 9.84
C ASN A 180 13.17 -10.74 10.07
N SER A 181 14.36 -11.33 9.91
CA SER A 181 14.57 -12.76 10.17
C SER A 181 14.16 -13.12 11.61
N ASN A 182 13.42 -14.22 11.77
CA ASN A 182 13.00 -14.77 13.06
C ASN A 182 12.04 -13.86 13.86
N GLU A 183 11.33 -12.96 13.19
CA GLU A 183 10.30 -12.10 13.78
C GLU A 183 8.89 -12.51 13.34
N HIS A 184 7.88 -12.06 14.09
CA HIS A 184 6.49 -12.16 13.68
C HIS A 184 5.79 -10.79 13.75
N MET A 185 4.81 -10.58 12.89
CA MET A 185 4.01 -9.36 12.86
C MET A 185 2.54 -9.69 12.61
N HIS A 186 1.66 -9.12 13.44
CA HIS A 186 0.24 -9.11 13.17
C HIS A 186 -0.14 -7.88 12.35
N VAL A 187 -1.12 -8.00 11.46
CA VAL A 187 -1.53 -6.90 10.58
C VAL A 187 -1.90 -5.62 11.35
N ASN A 188 -2.56 -5.76 12.51
CA ASN A 188 -2.89 -4.61 13.35
C ASN A 188 -1.65 -3.87 13.89
N ASP A 189 -0.54 -4.57 14.12
CA ASP A 189 0.72 -3.98 14.55
C ASP A 189 1.43 -3.32 13.35
N ALA A 190 1.41 -3.97 12.19
CA ALA A 190 1.90 -3.41 10.93
C ALA A 190 1.14 -2.13 10.51
N ARG A 191 -0.18 -2.09 10.73
CA ARG A 191 -1.01 -0.91 10.47
C ARG A 191 -0.59 0.29 11.32
N CYS A 192 -0.13 0.07 12.55
CA CYS A 192 0.40 1.14 13.41
C CYS A 192 1.69 1.74 12.84
N LEU A 193 2.60 0.91 12.31
CA LEU A 193 3.81 1.38 11.62
C LEU A 193 3.49 2.19 10.34
N ARG A 194 2.33 1.96 9.74
CA ARG A 194 1.87 2.67 8.54
C ARG A 194 1.14 3.99 8.84
N LYS A 195 0.66 4.23 10.07
CA LYS A 195 -0.09 5.47 10.39
C LYS A 195 0.73 6.75 10.11
N ASP A 196 2.05 6.66 10.14
CA ASP A 196 2.94 7.78 9.82
C ASP A 196 3.20 7.95 8.30
N LEU A 197 2.84 6.96 7.49
CA LEU A 197 2.90 7.02 6.02
C LEU A 197 1.69 7.78 5.49
N ASN A 198 1.81 9.11 5.51
CA ASN A 198 0.75 10.08 5.22
C ASN A 198 0.24 10.10 3.76
N TYR A 199 0.64 9.16 2.90
CA TYR A 199 0.46 9.22 1.45
C TYR A 199 -0.25 7.98 0.90
N ASP A 200 -1.18 8.19 -0.03
CA ASP A 200 -1.83 7.11 -0.77
C ASP A 200 -0.89 6.62 -1.88
N TYR A 201 -0.67 5.32 -1.92
CA TYR A 201 0.26 4.67 -2.85
C TYR A 201 -0.28 4.75 -4.29
N GLU A 202 -1.55 4.40 -4.48
CA GLU A 202 -2.18 4.31 -5.81
C GLU A 202 -2.23 5.69 -6.49
N ASP A 203 -2.65 6.72 -5.74
CA ASP A 203 -2.63 8.10 -6.22
C ASP A 203 -1.21 8.57 -6.56
N THR A 204 -0.22 8.27 -5.70
CA THR A 204 1.17 8.70 -5.92
C THR A 204 1.77 8.01 -7.14
N GLU A 205 1.50 6.72 -7.32
CA GLU A 205 1.89 5.96 -8.51
C GLU A 205 1.29 6.58 -9.78
N LYS A 206 0.00 6.90 -9.78
CA LYS A 206 -0.65 7.54 -10.93
C LYS A 206 0.03 8.86 -11.30
N HIS A 207 0.25 9.75 -10.33
CA HIS A 207 0.93 11.02 -10.57
C HIS A 207 2.38 10.84 -11.02
N LEU A 208 3.10 9.84 -10.49
CA LEU A 208 4.43 9.48 -10.96
C LEU A 208 4.41 9.14 -12.45
N LEU A 209 3.53 8.22 -12.87
CA LEU A 209 3.47 7.77 -14.26
C LEU A 209 3.08 8.90 -15.22
N ASP A 210 2.14 9.77 -14.83
CA ASP A 210 1.76 10.94 -15.62
C ASP A 210 2.90 11.96 -15.73
N ALA A 211 3.64 12.19 -14.64
CA ALA A 211 4.81 13.07 -14.64
C ALA A 211 5.95 12.50 -15.52
N ILE A 212 6.17 11.19 -15.52
CA ILE A 212 7.15 10.52 -16.39
C ILE A 212 6.78 10.71 -17.87
N ARG A 213 5.52 10.43 -18.25
CA ARG A 213 5.04 10.63 -19.63
C ARG A 213 5.26 12.06 -20.11
N GLN A 214 5.03 13.03 -19.23
CA GLN A 214 5.19 14.46 -19.52
C GLN A 214 6.62 14.99 -19.31
N ARG A 215 7.61 14.14 -18.93
CA ARG A 215 9.00 14.51 -18.59
C ARG A 215 9.11 15.64 -17.56
N LYS A 216 8.20 15.65 -16.60
CA LYS A 216 8.16 16.60 -15.49
C LYS A 216 9.16 16.20 -14.40
N VAL A 217 9.91 17.17 -13.87
CA VAL A 217 10.90 16.94 -12.79
C VAL A 217 10.28 16.40 -11.51
N GLU A 218 8.99 16.68 -11.31
CA GLU A 218 8.15 16.21 -10.21
C GLU A 218 8.06 14.68 -10.15
N ALA A 219 8.30 13.97 -11.26
CA ALA A 219 8.38 12.52 -11.27
C ALA A 219 9.44 12.02 -10.25
N PHE A 220 10.56 12.74 -10.11
CA PHE A 220 11.58 12.40 -9.13
C PHE A 220 11.06 12.52 -7.69
N ASP A 221 10.25 13.54 -7.41
CA ASP A 221 9.69 13.75 -6.08
C ASP A 221 8.60 12.71 -5.76
N TYR A 222 7.72 12.38 -6.71
CA TYR A 222 6.74 11.29 -6.54
C TYR A 222 7.42 9.94 -6.32
N PHE A 223 8.49 9.66 -7.07
CA PHE A 223 9.29 8.46 -6.84
C PHE A 223 9.88 8.44 -5.42
N GLY A 224 10.38 9.58 -4.92
CA GLY A 224 10.86 9.72 -3.55
C GLY A 224 9.77 9.49 -2.49
N ILE A 225 8.53 9.92 -2.75
CA ILE A 225 7.39 9.64 -1.87
C ILE A 225 7.12 8.12 -1.80
N LEU A 226 7.14 7.41 -2.93
CA LEU A 226 6.99 5.96 -2.96
C LEU A 226 8.15 5.24 -2.24
N MET A 227 9.38 5.72 -2.40
CA MET A 227 10.55 5.17 -1.70
C MET A 227 10.45 5.35 -0.18
N ASN A 228 9.90 6.49 0.28
CA ASN A 228 9.60 6.70 1.70
C ASN A 228 8.46 5.80 2.18
N TRP A 229 7.48 5.50 1.32
CA TRP A 229 6.38 4.60 1.66
C TRP A 229 6.84 3.16 1.92
N ILE A 230 7.84 2.67 1.18
CA ILE A 230 8.45 1.35 1.41
C ILE A 230 9.60 1.35 2.44
N ALA A 231 9.99 2.53 2.97
CA ALA A 231 11.10 2.64 3.91
C ALA A 231 10.99 1.71 5.15
N PRO A 232 9.82 1.50 5.78
CA PRO A 232 9.70 0.62 6.95
C PRO A 232 9.69 -0.87 6.60
N PHE A 233 9.70 -1.25 5.32
CA PHE A 233 9.67 -2.65 4.93
C PHE A 233 11.04 -3.32 5.08
N ASN A 234 11.04 -4.64 5.18
CA ASN A 234 12.25 -5.45 5.06
C ASN A 234 12.82 -5.38 3.63
N ASP A 235 14.08 -5.78 3.49
CA ASP A 235 14.81 -5.65 2.23
C ASP A 235 14.19 -6.46 1.09
N LEU A 236 13.62 -7.64 1.37
CA LEU A 236 12.96 -8.45 0.34
C LEU A 236 11.74 -7.72 -0.25
N ALA A 237 10.89 -7.17 0.62
CA ALA A 237 9.74 -6.40 0.19
C ALA A 237 10.15 -5.12 -0.54
N LYS A 238 11.15 -4.38 -0.04
CA LYS A 238 11.72 -3.21 -0.74
C LYS A 238 12.15 -3.55 -2.15
N ARG A 239 12.90 -4.64 -2.35
CA ARG A 239 13.34 -5.09 -3.69
C ARG A 239 12.16 -5.33 -4.63
N ASN A 240 11.11 -6.02 -4.15
CA ASN A 240 9.92 -6.30 -4.97
C ASN A 240 9.24 -5.01 -5.44
N TYR A 241 8.96 -4.08 -4.52
CA TYR A 241 8.32 -2.81 -4.86
C TYR A 241 9.21 -1.92 -5.75
N ILE A 242 10.52 -1.90 -5.52
CA ILE A 242 11.46 -1.15 -6.37
C ILE A 242 11.41 -1.69 -7.80
N VAL A 243 11.47 -3.01 -7.99
CA VAL A 243 11.41 -3.63 -9.32
C VAL A 243 10.09 -3.31 -10.01
N GLU A 244 8.97 -3.43 -9.30
CA GLU A 244 7.64 -3.10 -9.79
C GLU A 244 7.56 -1.66 -10.30
N ILE A 245 7.90 -0.68 -9.46
CA ILE A 245 7.83 0.75 -9.81
C ILE A 245 8.78 1.07 -10.99
N LEU A 246 9.98 0.48 -11.03
CA LEU A 246 10.92 0.71 -12.14
C LEU A 246 10.42 0.09 -13.45
N ILE A 247 9.73 -1.05 -13.41
CA ILE A 247 9.07 -1.64 -14.58
C ILE A 247 7.96 -0.70 -15.07
N LEU A 248 7.12 -0.19 -14.17
CA LEU A 248 6.06 0.76 -14.52
C LEU A 248 6.63 2.05 -15.10
N ALA A 249 7.70 2.60 -14.52
CA ALA A 249 8.40 3.77 -15.03
C ALA A 249 8.99 3.53 -16.43
N ALA A 250 9.64 2.38 -16.64
CA ALA A 250 10.15 2.00 -17.96
C ALA A 250 9.01 1.83 -18.98
N HIS A 251 7.86 1.30 -18.54
CA HIS A 251 6.70 1.16 -19.41
C HIS A 251 6.11 2.52 -19.80
N ALA A 252 5.94 3.44 -18.85
CA ALA A 252 5.45 4.79 -19.10
C ALA A 252 6.35 5.54 -20.10
N MET A 253 7.67 5.38 -19.99
CA MET A 253 8.63 5.93 -20.97
C MET A 253 8.47 5.29 -22.36
N ARG A 254 8.23 3.98 -22.43
CA ARG A 254 8.10 3.25 -23.70
C ARG A 254 6.88 3.67 -24.51
N ILE A 255 5.76 3.92 -23.83
CA ILE A 255 4.51 4.31 -24.50
C ILE A 255 4.68 5.64 -25.25
N GLU A 256 5.35 6.61 -24.62
CA GLU A 256 5.45 7.97 -25.15
C GLU A 256 6.72 8.20 -26.00
N TYR A 257 7.82 7.51 -25.70
CA TYR A 257 9.14 7.74 -26.33
C TYR A 257 9.84 6.45 -26.78
N PRO A 258 9.29 5.70 -27.75
CA PRO A 258 9.84 4.42 -28.19
C PRO A 258 11.30 4.51 -28.69
N GLU A 259 11.68 5.61 -29.33
CA GLU A 259 13.02 5.83 -29.90
C GLU A 259 14.09 6.25 -28.87
N SER A 260 13.68 6.71 -27.67
CA SER A 260 14.61 7.26 -26.66
C SER A 260 15.17 6.19 -25.70
N MET A 261 14.94 4.90 -25.97
CA MET A 261 14.92 3.91 -24.89
C MET A 261 16.27 3.24 -24.60
N LYS A 262 16.60 3.15 -23.31
CA LYS A 262 17.48 2.12 -22.75
C LYS A 262 16.61 0.99 -22.20
N LYS A 263 16.74 -0.25 -22.71
CA LYS A 263 15.98 -1.41 -22.20
C LYS A 263 16.28 -1.61 -20.72
N PHE A 264 15.29 -1.41 -19.84
CA PHE A 264 15.42 -1.84 -18.45
C PHE A 264 15.25 -3.36 -18.40
N ASN A 265 16.30 -4.05 -17.96
CA ASN A 265 16.29 -5.50 -17.78
C ASN A 265 16.45 -5.81 -16.28
N PRO A 266 15.34 -6.04 -15.54
CA PRO A 266 15.39 -6.37 -14.12
C PRO A 266 16.28 -7.59 -13.84
N LEU A 267 16.22 -8.62 -14.68
CA LEU A 267 17.00 -9.84 -14.52
C LEU A 267 18.50 -9.58 -14.68
N GLY A 268 18.88 -8.76 -15.67
CA GLY A 268 20.27 -8.32 -15.87
C GLY A 268 20.82 -7.49 -14.71
N LYS A 269 19.94 -6.98 -13.83
CA LYS A 269 20.26 -6.16 -12.67
C LYS A 269 20.02 -6.86 -11.34
N ALA A 270 19.56 -8.11 -11.36
CA ALA A 270 19.21 -8.86 -10.17
C ALA A 270 20.40 -9.02 -9.20
N LYS A 271 21.60 -9.30 -9.73
CA LYS A 271 22.80 -9.45 -8.88
C LYS A 271 23.10 -8.17 -8.08
N GLU A 272 23.14 -7.02 -8.75
CA GLU A 272 23.38 -5.72 -8.10
C GLU A 272 22.32 -5.44 -7.02
N LEU A 273 21.04 -5.71 -7.32
CA LEU A 273 19.94 -5.47 -6.39
C LEU A 273 19.97 -6.41 -5.16
N MET A 274 20.39 -7.67 -5.36
CA MET A 274 20.49 -8.65 -4.28
C MET A 274 21.66 -8.37 -3.33
N GLU A 275 22.70 -7.67 -3.80
CA GLU A 275 23.83 -7.24 -2.99
C GLU A 275 23.50 -6.02 -2.10
N CYS A 276 22.57 -5.16 -2.53
CA CYS A 276 22.15 -3.99 -1.75
C CYS A 276 21.34 -4.36 -0.50
N GLN A 277 21.57 -3.63 0.60
CA GLN A 277 20.82 -3.77 1.86
C GLN A 277 20.39 -2.41 2.43
N GLY A 278 19.28 -2.39 3.18
CA GLY A 278 18.84 -1.20 3.91
C GLY A 278 18.66 0.04 3.01
N SER A 279 19.43 1.11 3.30
CA SER A 279 19.38 2.38 2.54
C SER A 279 20.02 2.31 1.15
N GLU A 280 20.91 1.34 0.91
CA GLU A 280 21.54 1.16 -0.41
C GLU A 280 20.50 0.82 -1.48
N LEU A 281 19.41 0.16 -1.09
CA LEU A 281 18.28 -0.15 -1.96
C LEU A 281 17.63 1.13 -2.50
N HIS A 282 17.45 2.15 -1.66
CA HIS A 282 16.91 3.45 -2.06
C HIS A 282 17.85 4.14 -3.05
N GLU A 283 19.14 4.20 -2.74
CA GLU A 283 20.14 4.82 -3.62
C GLU A 283 20.22 4.11 -4.97
N TRP A 284 20.20 2.78 -4.95
CA TRP A 284 20.14 1.96 -6.15
C TRP A 284 18.87 2.25 -6.97
N ALA A 285 17.71 2.33 -6.31
CA ALA A 285 16.43 2.62 -6.95
C ALA A 285 16.44 3.99 -7.65
N PHE A 286 16.96 5.05 -7.00
CA PHE A 286 17.09 6.37 -7.61
C PHE A 286 18.06 6.40 -8.80
N ARG A 287 19.18 5.66 -8.72
CA ARG A 287 20.11 5.51 -9.85
C ARG A 287 19.44 4.85 -11.05
N GLN A 288 18.70 3.76 -10.83
CA GLN A 288 17.97 3.10 -11.91
C GLN A 288 16.84 3.97 -12.45
N PHE A 289 16.06 4.63 -11.60
CA PHE A 289 15.01 5.54 -12.00
C PHE A 289 15.54 6.64 -12.92
N THR A 290 16.66 7.27 -12.54
CA THR A 290 17.34 8.28 -13.34
C THR A 290 17.85 7.71 -14.66
N TYR A 291 18.43 6.50 -14.64
CA TYR A 291 18.92 5.82 -15.84
C TYR A 291 17.80 5.52 -16.86
N ILE A 292 16.64 5.09 -16.36
CA ILE A 292 15.46 4.70 -17.17
C ILE A 292 14.76 5.94 -17.74
N THR A 293 14.51 6.94 -16.90
CA THR A 293 13.67 8.09 -17.26
C THR A 293 14.45 9.27 -17.82
N GLY A 294 15.75 9.36 -17.51
CA GLY A 294 16.56 10.56 -17.75
C GLY A 294 16.20 11.75 -16.85
N ILE A 295 15.23 11.60 -15.95
CA ILE A 295 14.76 12.66 -15.08
C ILE A 295 15.68 12.73 -13.87
N VAL A 296 16.30 13.88 -13.68
CA VAL A 296 17.17 14.19 -12.53
C VAL A 296 16.57 15.30 -11.70
N ARG A 297 16.82 15.27 -10.38
CA ARG A 297 16.50 16.39 -9.49
C ARG A 297 17.50 17.52 -9.69
N PRO A 298 17.10 18.73 -10.11
CA PRO A 298 18.00 19.88 -10.17
C PRO A 298 18.55 20.19 -8.77
N ARG A 299 19.85 20.51 -8.63
CA ARG A 299 20.47 20.88 -7.33
C ARG A 299 19.77 22.03 -6.59
N ASN A 300 19.01 22.86 -7.30
CA ASN A 300 18.25 24.00 -6.76
C ASN A 300 16.72 23.79 -6.80
N SER A 301 16.22 22.58 -7.05
CA SER A 301 14.77 22.36 -7.09
C SER A 301 14.18 22.46 -5.69
N ILE A 302 13.18 23.31 -5.55
CA ILE A 302 12.34 23.39 -4.35
C ILE A 302 11.64 22.03 -4.17
N ASP A 303 11.71 21.50 -2.95
CA ASP A 303 11.02 20.25 -2.56
C ASP A 303 9.56 20.26 -3.00
N LEU A 304 9.02 19.14 -3.52
CA LEU A 304 7.64 19.07 -4.01
C LEU A 304 6.63 19.60 -2.99
N SER A 305 6.87 19.31 -1.71
CA SER A 305 6.05 19.84 -0.61
C SER A 305 6.02 21.37 -0.61
N ASN A 306 7.18 22.01 -0.69
CA ASN A 306 7.34 23.46 -0.74
C ASN A 306 6.84 24.04 -2.07
N LYS A 307 7.00 23.32 -3.18
CA LYS A 307 6.48 23.71 -4.48
C LYS A 307 4.96 23.76 -4.46
N ILE A 308 4.31 22.73 -3.92
CA ILE A 308 2.85 22.68 -3.78
C ILE A 308 2.37 23.80 -2.87
N VAL A 309 3.00 24.02 -1.71
CA VAL A 309 2.63 25.13 -0.81
C VAL A 309 2.77 26.47 -1.52
N ARG A 310 3.86 26.69 -2.26
CA ARG A 310 4.06 27.93 -3.03
C ARG A 310 3.00 28.10 -4.12
N LEU A 311 2.79 27.10 -4.97
CA LEU A 311 1.78 27.14 -6.04
C LEU A 311 0.37 27.33 -5.48
N THR A 312 0.06 26.70 -4.35
CA THR A 312 -1.20 26.89 -3.64
C THR A 312 -1.34 28.35 -3.20
N LYS A 313 -0.29 28.93 -2.61
CA LYS A 313 -0.31 30.33 -2.20
C LYS A 313 -0.53 31.26 -3.39
N GLU A 314 0.18 31.05 -4.49
CA GLU A 314 0.05 31.84 -5.73
C GLU A 314 -1.37 31.74 -6.31
N TYR A 315 -1.92 30.53 -6.38
CA TYR A 315 -3.28 30.29 -6.85
C TYR A 315 -4.32 30.98 -5.95
N LEU A 316 -4.19 30.80 -4.63
CA LEU A 316 -5.04 31.47 -3.66
C LEU A 316 -4.95 32.99 -3.82
N GLU A 317 -3.76 33.58 -3.93
CA GLU A 317 -3.58 35.03 -4.11
C GLU A 317 -4.25 35.57 -5.37
N ALA A 318 -4.31 34.78 -6.45
CA ALA A 318 -4.99 35.14 -7.69
C ALA A 318 -6.52 34.94 -7.64
N HIS A 319 -7.00 33.89 -6.97
CA HIS A 319 -8.39 33.41 -7.09
C HIS A 319 -9.21 33.46 -5.78
N TYR A 320 -8.73 34.12 -4.73
CA TYR A 320 -9.42 34.09 -3.43
C TYR A 320 -10.83 34.65 -3.40
N THR A 321 -11.22 35.47 -4.37
CA THR A 321 -12.58 36.01 -4.47
C THR A 321 -13.57 35.02 -5.07
N GLU A 322 -13.08 33.95 -5.69
CA GLU A 322 -13.86 32.93 -6.37
C GLU A 322 -14.33 31.83 -5.42
N ASP A 323 -15.29 31.02 -5.88
CA ASP A 323 -15.78 29.85 -5.15
C ASP A 323 -14.88 28.65 -5.45
N ILE A 324 -13.72 28.62 -4.77
CA ILE A 324 -12.68 27.60 -4.97
C ILE A 324 -12.79 26.47 -3.95
N SER A 325 -12.84 25.24 -4.45
CA SER A 325 -12.82 24.02 -3.62
C SER A 325 -11.38 23.53 -3.41
N LEU A 326 -11.21 22.59 -2.48
CA LEU A 326 -9.92 21.95 -2.25
C LEU A 326 -9.51 21.11 -3.48
N GLU A 327 -10.49 20.46 -4.10
CA GLU A 327 -10.36 19.62 -5.26
C GLU A 327 -9.84 20.41 -6.47
N ASP A 328 -10.35 21.63 -6.68
CA ASP A 328 -9.89 22.51 -7.77
C ASP A 328 -8.40 22.81 -7.66
N VAL A 329 -7.95 23.16 -6.45
CA VAL A 329 -6.54 23.52 -6.23
C VAL A 329 -5.63 22.30 -6.25
N ALA A 330 -6.10 21.16 -5.73
CA ALA A 330 -5.38 19.90 -5.80
C ALA A 330 -5.17 19.47 -7.26
N ALA A 331 -6.19 19.59 -8.10
CA ALA A 331 -6.09 19.34 -9.54
C ALA A 331 -5.11 20.30 -10.22
N GLN A 332 -5.17 21.60 -9.87
CA GLN A 332 -4.27 22.61 -10.44
C GLN A 332 -2.79 22.37 -10.10
N VAL A 333 -2.50 21.85 -8.90
CA VAL A 333 -1.14 21.48 -8.49
C VAL A 333 -0.79 20.01 -8.78
N ASN A 334 -1.65 19.30 -9.51
CA ASN A 334 -1.47 17.95 -10.04
C ASN A 334 -1.20 16.89 -8.94
N VAL A 335 -1.98 16.94 -7.86
CA VAL A 335 -1.96 15.96 -6.76
C VAL A 335 -3.38 15.56 -6.36
N SER A 336 -3.53 14.45 -5.64
CA SER A 336 -4.87 14.07 -5.16
C SER A 336 -5.35 15.01 -4.05
N PRO A 337 -6.68 15.24 -3.94
CA PRO A 337 -7.26 16.07 -2.87
C PRO A 337 -6.84 15.61 -1.47
N GLN A 338 -6.73 14.29 -1.27
CA GLN A 338 -6.34 13.72 0.02
C GLN A 338 -4.88 14.03 0.35
N TYR A 339 -3.97 13.84 -0.62
CA TYR A 339 -2.56 14.20 -0.49
C TYR A 339 -2.41 15.69 -0.22
N PHE A 340 -3.06 16.53 -1.02
CA PHE A 340 -3.07 17.97 -0.88
C PHE A 340 -3.52 18.43 0.51
N SER A 341 -4.67 17.94 0.98
CA SER A 341 -5.23 18.31 2.28
C SER A 341 -4.25 17.99 3.43
N LYS A 342 -3.61 16.82 3.39
CA LYS A 342 -2.66 16.40 4.41
C LYS A 342 -1.37 17.23 4.35
N LEU A 343 -0.85 17.44 3.14
CA LEU A 343 0.38 18.20 2.90
C LEU A 343 0.24 19.65 3.36
N ILE A 344 -0.84 20.34 2.99
CA ILE A 344 -1.09 21.73 3.37
C ILE A 344 -1.21 21.84 4.90
N LYS A 345 -1.94 20.93 5.55
CA LYS A 345 -2.07 20.92 7.02
C LYS A 345 -0.73 20.71 7.70
N LYS A 346 0.10 19.78 7.20
CA LYS A 346 1.42 19.48 7.76
C LYS A 346 2.39 20.67 7.61
N ASN A 347 2.45 21.27 6.43
CA ASN A 347 3.44 22.31 6.13
C ASN A 347 3.04 23.70 6.62
N THR A 348 1.75 24.02 6.65
CA THR A 348 1.26 25.35 7.04
C THR A 348 0.68 25.39 8.45
N GLY A 349 0.33 24.24 9.03
CA GLY A 349 -0.42 24.14 10.29
C GLY A 349 -1.94 24.37 10.15
N PHE A 350 -2.42 24.75 8.95
CA PHE A 350 -3.82 25.07 8.67
C PHE A 350 -4.39 24.14 7.61
N ASN A 351 -5.68 23.81 7.68
CA ASN A 351 -6.35 23.20 6.53
C ASN A 351 -6.58 24.23 5.41
N PHE A 352 -6.93 23.76 4.22
CA PHE A 352 -7.15 24.61 3.04
C PHE A 352 -8.19 25.72 3.27
N ILE A 353 -9.35 25.38 3.84
CA ILE A 353 -10.44 26.34 4.12
C ILE A 353 -9.98 27.41 5.11
N ASP A 354 -9.22 27.02 6.12
CA ASP A 354 -8.66 27.93 7.12
C ASP A 354 -7.66 28.89 6.48
N TRP A 355 -6.82 28.40 5.56
CA TRP A 355 -5.84 29.21 4.86
C TRP A 355 -6.51 30.23 3.92
N LEU A 356 -7.46 29.80 3.10
CA LEU A 356 -8.28 30.69 2.27
C LEU A 356 -8.98 31.75 3.12
N SER A 357 -9.61 31.33 4.22
CA SER A 357 -10.30 32.23 5.15
C SER A 357 -9.34 33.28 5.74
N MET A 358 -8.14 32.86 6.15
CA MET A 358 -7.12 33.76 6.68
C MET A 358 -6.71 34.80 5.64
N MET A 359 -6.58 34.40 4.38
CA MET A 359 -6.21 35.32 3.31
C MET A 359 -7.33 36.31 2.96
N ARG A 360 -8.58 35.86 2.90
CA ARG A 360 -9.76 36.73 2.74
C ARG A 360 -9.86 37.74 3.88
N VAL A 361 -9.67 37.32 5.12
CA VAL A 361 -9.69 38.21 6.31
C VAL A 361 -8.53 39.21 6.26
N ARG A 362 -7.34 38.80 5.81
CA ARG A 362 -6.21 39.74 5.60
C ARG A 362 -6.59 40.83 4.60
N ARG A 363 -7.15 40.46 3.45
CA ARG A 363 -7.63 41.42 2.43
C ARG A 363 -8.76 42.32 2.96
N ALA A 364 -9.67 41.79 3.77
CA ALA A 364 -10.71 42.59 4.41
C ALA A 364 -10.12 43.68 5.32
N LYS A 365 -9.11 43.35 6.13
CA LYS A 365 -8.41 44.32 6.99
C LYS A 365 -7.72 45.40 6.16
N GLU A 366 -7.09 45.02 5.05
CA GLU A 366 -6.48 45.99 4.12
C GLU A 366 -7.54 46.96 3.60
N LEU A 367 -8.66 46.45 3.06
CA LEU A 367 -9.77 47.27 2.53
C LEU A 367 -10.38 48.20 3.57
N PHE A 368 -10.63 47.72 4.80
CA PHE A 368 -11.13 48.56 5.89
C PHE A 368 -10.17 49.69 6.29
N ASN A 369 -8.86 49.49 6.08
CA ASN A 369 -7.87 50.50 6.40
C ASN A 369 -7.61 51.47 5.25
N THR A 370 -7.81 51.06 3.99
CA THR A 370 -7.50 51.88 2.82
C THR A 370 -8.72 52.56 2.19
N THR A 371 -9.92 52.06 2.46
CA THR A 371 -11.18 52.54 1.83
C THR A 371 -12.24 52.90 2.87
N ASN A 372 -13.36 53.48 2.42
CA ASN A 372 -14.55 53.74 3.23
C ASN A 372 -15.72 52.80 2.87
N LEU A 373 -15.41 51.62 2.31
CA LEU A 373 -16.42 50.65 1.91
C LEU A 373 -17.16 50.10 3.13
N SER A 374 -18.44 49.82 2.95
CA SER A 374 -19.27 49.15 3.95
C SER A 374 -18.82 47.70 4.16
N ILE A 375 -19.14 47.14 5.34
CA ILE A 375 -18.87 45.74 5.67
C ILE A 375 -19.48 44.79 4.62
N LYS A 376 -20.66 45.14 4.10
CA LYS A 376 -21.36 44.38 3.07
C LYS A 376 -20.59 44.39 1.74
N GLU A 377 -20.09 45.55 1.30
CA GLU A 377 -19.28 45.66 0.08
C GLU A 377 -17.97 44.88 0.22
N VAL A 378 -17.25 45.06 1.34
CA VAL A 378 -16.00 44.32 1.60
C VAL A 378 -16.24 42.81 1.65
N CYS A 379 -17.35 42.35 2.25
CA CYS A 379 -17.73 40.94 2.29
C CYS A 379 -17.80 40.32 0.88
N PHE A 380 -18.51 40.98 -0.05
CA PHE A 380 -18.64 40.48 -1.42
C PHE A 380 -17.32 40.59 -2.18
N MET A 381 -16.57 41.69 -2.01
CA MET A 381 -15.30 41.91 -2.70
C MET A 381 -14.22 40.89 -2.34
N ILE A 382 -14.26 40.29 -1.15
CA ILE A 382 -13.30 39.26 -0.73
C ILE A 382 -13.80 37.83 -0.95
N GLY A 383 -14.94 37.64 -1.64
CA GLY A 383 -15.45 36.33 -2.03
C GLY A 383 -16.41 35.65 -1.04
N TYR A 384 -16.97 36.36 -0.07
CA TYR A 384 -18.06 35.81 0.77
C TYR A 384 -19.43 36.26 0.24
N LYS A 385 -20.40 35.33 0.23
CA LYS A 385 -21.78 35.58 -0.20
C LYS A 385 -22.70 36.05 0.92
N ASP A 386 -22.31 35.88 2.18
CA ASP A 386 -23.10 36.22 3.37
C ASP A 386 -22.30 37.11 4.35
N PRO A 387 -22.69 38.39 4.54
CA PRO A 387 -22.10 39.31 5.51
C PRO A 387 -22.16 38.84 6.97
N ASN A 388 -23.20 38.08 7.35
CA ASN A 388 -23.34 37.55 8.71
C ASN A 388 -22.32 36.43 8.95
N TYR A 389 -22.19 35.51 8.00
CA TYR A 389 -21.16 34.48 8.02
C TYR A 389 -19.75 35.09 8.05
N PHE A 390 -19.46 36.05 7.17
CA PHE A 390 -18.19 36.77 7.17
C PHE A 390 -17.89 37.42 8.53
N SER A 391 -18.87 38.08 9.15
CA SER A 391 -18.69 38.73 10.45
C SER A 391 -18.31 37.74 11.56
N ARG A 392 -18.90 36.53 11.54
CA ARG A 392 -18.53 35.44 12.48
C ARG A 392 -17.11 34.95 12.24
N ILE A 393 -16.72 34.72 10.99
CA ILE A 393 -15.36 34.29 10.62
C ILE A 393 -14.32 35.35 11.00
N PHE A 394 -14.60 36.62 10.69
CA PHE A 394 -13.73 37.74 11.03
C PHE A 394 -13.54 37.85 12.55
N LYS A 395 -14.63 37.81 13.34
CA LYS A 395 -14.54 37.83 14.80
C LYS A 395 -13.75 36.65 15.34
N LYS A 396 -13.98 35.44 14.83
CA LYS A 396 -13.23 34.24 15.25
C LYS A 396 -11.73 34.38 15.01
N ARG A 397 -11.32 35.03 13.91
CA ARG A 397 -9.90 35.17 13.52
C ARG A 397 -9.21 36.38 14.14
N VAL A 398 -9.92 37.50 14.27
CA VAL A 398 -9.37 38.80 14.67
C VAL A 398 -9.64 39.10 16.16
N GLY A 399 -10.61 38.41 16.77
CA GLY A 399 -11.04 38.61 18.16
C GLY A 399 -12.18 39.63 18.32
N ILE A 400 -12.38 40.51 17.34
CA ILE A 400 -13.40 41.56 17.33
C ILE A 400 -14.19 41.56 16.02
N THR A 401 -15.40 42.10 16.04
CA THR A 401 -16.26 42.20 14.85
C THR A 401 -15.68 43.17 13.81
N PRO A 402 -16.06 43.05 12.52
CA PRO A 402 -15.67 44.03 11.51
C PRO A 402 -16.04 45.47 11.88
N SER A 403 -17.24 45.68 12.46
CA SER A 403 -17.71 46.99 12.92
C SER A 403 -16.82 47.59 14.01
N GLU A 404 -16.41 46.78 14.98
CA GLU A 404 -15.47 47.20 16.04
C GLU A 404 -14.07 47.48 15.47
N TYR A 405 -13.61 46.66 14.51
CA TYR A 405 -12.33 46.86 13.84
C TYR A 405 -12.27 48.19 13.06
N ILE A 406 -13.30 48.55 12.31
CA ILE A 406 -13.37 49.82 11.58
C ILE A 406 -13.39 51.02 12.54
N LYS A 407 -14.16 50.92 13.64
CA LYS A 407 -14.23 51.96 14.67
C LYS A 407 -12.86 52.19 15.32
N THR A 408 -12.17 51.13 15.70
CA THR A 408 -10.83 51.20 16.31
C THR A 408 -9.76 51.68 15.33
N GLY A 409 -9.81 51.28 14.05
CA GLY A 409 -8.90 51.77 13.00
C GLY A 409 -9.05 53.27 12.69
N SER A 410 -10.28 53.79 12.75
CA SER A 410 -10.57 55.23 12.55
C SER A 410 -9.94 56.13 13.62
N PHE A 411 -9.66 55.63 14.83
CA PHE A 411 -8.94 56.39 15.87
C PHE A 411 -7.47 56.65 15.52
N ARG A 412 -6.83 55.81 14.68
CA ARG A 412 -5.43 56.04 14.24
C ARG A 412 -5.33 57.07 13.12
N LYS A 413 -6.32 57.19 12.23
CA LYS A 413 -6.31 58.18 11.13
C LYS A 413 -6.56 59.63 11.60
N LYS A 414 -7.20 59.86 12.76
CA LYS A 414 -7.47 61.20 13.30
C LYS A 414 -6.30 61.83 14.07
N LYS A 415 -5.24 61.08 14.40
CA LYS A 415 -4.06 61.63 15.13
C LYS A 415 -2.92 62.14 14.22
N ASN A 416 -2.97 61.87 12.91
CA ASN A 416 -1.95 62.28 11.94
C ASN A 416 -2.49 63.26 10.89
N LYS A 417 -3.46 64.10 11.26
CA LYS A 417 -3.90 65.23 10.42
C LYS A 417 -3.50 66.54 11.07
#